data_AF-A0A429MIH9-F1
#
_entry.id   AF-A0A429MIH9-F1
#
_cell.length_a   1.000
_cell.length_b   1.000
_cell.length_c   1.000
_cell.angle_alpha   90.00
_cell.angle_beta   90.00
_cell.angle_gamma   90.00
#
_symmetry.space_group_name_H-M   'P 1'
#
loop_
_entity.id
_entity.type
_entity.pdbx_description
1 polymer ?
#
loop_
_entity_poly.entity_id
_entity_poly.type
_entity_poly.pdbx_seq_one_letter_code
_entity_poly.pdbx_strand_id
1 'polypeptide(L)'
;IHFLEQKDQMTDENILQLPDEFENDFLNLNDSASEHQQVLLAAMKMDVRHFISNVLAVKVLWQRIKQGNKEIPDNITPMTTTYPSLHRDHGVAVRGGISAVLITFIVTGVWILSGWKAGFMMAQIGAVTACILTALDNPVPVLRIFIWGSVASAVLVFIYAFGIFPHVTTFWELGLVLLPMFLFAVSMMANQALMPVGMVLGINTMMGLNLHNAYSMDAVS
;
A
#
# COMPACT_ATOMS: atom_id res chain seq x y z
N ILE A 1 -11.17 -3.99 36.32
CA ILE A 1 -9.89 -3.64 35.63
C ILE A 1 -8.76 -4.63 35.98
N HIS A 2 -8.83 -5.33 37.13
CA HIS A 2 -7.86 -6.35 37.55
C HIS A 2 -7.63 -7.52 36.55
N PHE A 3 -8.58 -7.82 35.66
CA PHE A 3 -8.43 -8.87 34.64
C PHE A 3 -7.37 -8.55 33.56
N LEU A 4 -7.08 -7.27 33.33
CA LEU A 4 -6.11 -6.86 32.30
C LEU A 4 -4.66 -7.03 32.73
N GLU A 5 -4.40 -7.20 34.03
CA GLU A 5 -3.07 -7.32 34.65
C GLU A 5 -2.62 -8.77 34.85
N GLN A 6 -3.48 -9.75 34.58
CA GLN A 6 -3.16 -11.15 34.79
C GLN A 6 -2.14 -11.63 33.74
N LYS A 7 -0.93 -11.92 34.24
CA LYS A 7 0.27 -12.30 33.48
C LYS A 7 0.33 -13.81 33.21
N ASP A 8 -0.82 -14.46 33.10
CA ASP A 8 -0.87 -15.87 32.74
C ASP A 8 -0.64 -16.05 31.25
N GLN A 9 0.02 -17.16 30.89
CA GLN A 9 0.12 -17.58 29.50
C GLN A 9 -1.28 -17.88 29.00
N MET A 10 -1.88 -16.92 28.28
CA MET A 10 -3.21 -17.05 27.70
C MET A 10 -3.19 -18.16 26.63
N THR A 11 -3.71 -19.33 26.98
CA THR A 11 -3.88 -20.50 26.10
C THR A 11 -5.14 -20.34 25.24
N ASP A 12 -5.17 -20.95 24.06
CA ASP A 12 -6.27 -20.83 23.06
C ASP A 12 -7.68 -21.15 23.61
N GLU A 13 -7.75 -21.98 24.66
CA GLU A 13 -9.00 -22.36 25.33
C GLU A 13 -9.62 -21.22 26.16
N ASN A 14 -8.85 -20.20 26.53
CA ASN A 14 -9.26 -19.12 27.44
C ASN A 14 -9.68 -17.82 26.69
N ILE A 15 -9.68 -17.83 25.35
CA ILE A 15 -9.89 -16.64 24.50
C ILE A 15 -11.30 -16.04 24.64
N LEU A 16 -12.29 -16.85 25.02
CA LEU A 16 -13.71 -16.46 25.14
C LEU A 16 -14.24 -16.52 26.57
N GLN A 17 -13.40 -16.82 27.58
CA GLN A 17 -13.87 -16.85 28.96
C GLN A 17 -14.10 -15.41 29.43
N LEU A 18 -15.39 -15.08 29.60
CA LEU A 18 -15.80 -13.91 30.32
C LEU A 18 -15.43 -14.07 31.80
N PRO A 19 -15.16 -12.98 32.53
CA PRO A 19 -15.00 -13.06 33.98
C PRO A 19 -16.20 -13.77 34.61
N ASP A 20 -15.97 -14.67 35.58
CA ASP A 20 -17.05 -15.45 36.22
C ASP A 20 -18.14 -14.56 36.84
N GLU A 21 -17.78 -13.33 37.22
CA GLU A 21 -18.68 -12.33 37.78
C GLU A 21 -19.50 -11.55 36.74
N PHE A 22 -19.10 -11.56 35.46
CA PHE A 22 -19.70 -10.74 34.40
C PHE A 22 -21.19 -11.04 34.19
N GLU A 23 -21.56 -12.31 34.14
CA GLU A 23 -22.97 -12.71 33.95
C GLU A 23 -23.82 -12.34 35.17
N ASN A 24 -23.28 -12.52 36.39
CA ASN A 24 -23.96 -12.21 37.64
C ASN A 24 -24.16 -10.70 37.85
N ASP A 25 -23.16 -9.88 37.50
CA ASP A 25 -23.26 -8.42 37.60
C ASP A 25 -24.37 -7.85 36.70
N PHE A 26 -24.46 -8.33 35.45
CA PHE A 26 -25.51 -7.88 34.54
C PHE A 26 -26.89 -8.43 34.91
N LEU A 27 -27.00 -9.60 35.55
CA LEU A 27 -28.26 -10.11 36.09
C LEU A 27 -28.76 -9.23 37.24
N ASN A 28 -27.89 -8.88 38.18
CA ASN A 28 -28.23 -8.00 39.32
C ASN A 28 -28.66 -6.59 38.87
N LEU A 29 -28.01 -6.06 37.83
CA LEU A 29 -28.35 -4.78 37.23
C LEU A 29 -29.68 -4.84 36.45
N ASN A 30 -29.99 -5.98 35.82
CA ASN A 30 -31.23 -6.18 35.07
C ASN A 30 -32.45 -6.31 35.99
N ASP A 31 -32.30 -6.95 37.15
CA ASP A 31 -33.36 -7.07 38.17
C ASP A 31 -33.75 -5.71 38.80
N SER A 32 -32.84 -4.74 38.76
CA SER A 32 -33.08 -3.38 39.26
C SER A 32 -33.56 -2.40 38.18
N ALA A 33 -33.71 -2.84 36.92
CA ALA A 33 -33.95 -1.97 35.77
C ALA A 33 -35.40 -2.03 35.24
N SER A 34 -35.92 -0.87 34.79
CA SER A 34 -37.22 -0.75 34.11
C SER A 34 -37.23 -1.46 32.74
N GLU A 35 -38.39 -1.92 32.25
CA GLU A 35 -38.53 -2.61 30.95
C GLU A 35 -37.84 -1.89 29.77
N HIS A 36 -37.88 -0.56 29.74
CA HIS A 36 -37.20 0.22 28.68
C HIS A 36 -35.67 0.21 28.82
N GLN A 37 -35.15 0.05 30.05
CA GLN A 37 -33.72 0.02 30.34
C GLN A 37 -33.13 -1.38 30.12
N GLN A 38 -33.92 -2.45 30.20
CA GLN A 38 -33.47 -3.82 29.98
C GLN A 38 -32.93 -4.04 28.55
N VAL A 39 -33.55 -3.42 27.54
CA VAL A 39 -33.07 -3.50 26.14
C VAL A 39 -31.71 -2.81 25.99
N LEU A 40 -31.53 -1.64 26.61
CA LEU A 40 -30.27 -0.91 26.60
C LEU A 40 -29.17 -1.68 27.35
N LEU A 41 -29.52 -2.30 28.48
CA LEU A 41 -28.61 -3.11 29.28
C LEU A 41 -28.17 -4.37 28.54
N ALA A 42 -29.08 -5.00 27.79
CA ALA A 42 -28.78 -6.14 26.94
C ALA A 42 -27.84 -5.78 25.77
N ALA A 43 -28.06 -4.63 25.13
CA ALA A 43 -27.15 -4.11 24.09
C ALA A 43 -25.77 -3.80 24.67
N MET A 44 -25.72 -3.11 25.82
CA MET A 44 -24.47 -2.80 26.52
C MET A 44 -23.72 -4.07 26.94
N LYS A 45 -24.42 -5.08 27.48
CA LYS A 45 -23.84 -6.38 27.82
C LYS A 45 -23.18 -7.04 26.60
N MET A 46 -23.88 -7.02 25.47
CA MET A 46 -23.37 -7.55 24.21
C MET A 46 -22.13 -6.78 23.73
N ASP A 47 -22.16 -5.45 23.76
CA ASP A 47 -21.04 -4.59 23.35
C ASP A 47 -19.82 -4.76 24.26
N VAL A 48 -20.01 -4.81 25.57
CA VAL A 48 -18.92 -5.01 26.54
C VAL A 48 -18.29 -6.39 26.36
N ARG A 49 -19.09 -7.43 26.15
CA ARG A 49 -18.59 -8.77 25.81
C ARG A 49 -17.74 -8.73 24.54
N HIS A 50 -18.24 -8.10 23.47
CA HIS A 50 -17.48 -7.98 22.22
C HIS A 50 -16.17 -7.19 22.40
N PHE A 51 -16.19 -6.12 23.18
CA PHE A 51 -15.00 -5.33 23.49
C PHE A 51 -13.94 -6.16 24.23
N ILE A 52 -14.34 -6.89 25.28
CA ILE A 52 -13.44 -7.75 26.06
C ILE A 52 -12.81 -8.82 25.15
N SER A 53 -13.62 -9.52 24.35
CA SER A 53 -13.11 -10.51 23.40
C SER A 53 -12.11 -9.90 22.40
N ASN A 54 -12.39 -8.71 21.87
CA ASN A 54 -11.50 -8.07 20.90
C ASN A 54 -10.17 -7.63 21.52
N VAL A 55 -10.18 -7.11 22.76
CA VAL A 55 -8.96 -6.73 23.49
C VAL A 55 -8.10 -7.95 23.83
N LEU A 56 -8.71 -9.06 24.25
CA LEU A 56 -7.99 -10.30 24.51
C LEU A 56 -7.39 -10.89 23.22
N ALA A 57 -8.13 -10.86 22.11
CA ALA A 57 -7.65 -11.28 20.80
C ALA A 57 -6.38 -10.52 20.38
N VAL A 58 -6.36 -9.18 20.54
CA VAL A 58 -5.18 -8.35 20.24
C VAL A 58 -3.99 -8.72 21.13
N LYS A 59 -4.20 -8.96 22.43
CA LYS A 59 -3.12 -9.37 23.34
C LYS A 59 -2.50 -10.73 22.94
N VAL A 60 -3.33 -11.71 22.57
CA VAL A 60 -2.86 -13.03 22.13
C VAL A 60 -2.07 -12.94 20.82
N LEU A 61 -2.59 -12.19 19.85
CA LEU A 61 -1.89 -11.91 18.59
C LEU A 61 -0.52 -11.27 18.84
N TRP A 62 -0.46 -10.28 19.73
CA TRP A 62 0.80 -9.61 20.08
C TRP A 62 1.79 -10.55 20.76
N GLN A 63 1.31 -11.45 21.63
CA GLN A 63 2.13 -12.48 22.27
C GLN A 63 2.69 -13.48 21.25
N ARG A 64 1.89 -13.94 20.28
CA ARG A 64 2.33 -14.86 19.22
C ARG A 64 3.38 -14.23 18.29
N ILE A 65 3.16 -12.98 17.89
CA ILE A 65 4.14 -12.21 17.09
C ILE A 65 5.48 -12.14 17.84
N LYS A 66 5.45 -11.89 19.15
CA LYS A 66 6.66 -11.85 19.99
C LYS A 66 7.36 -13.21 20.11
N GLN A 67 6.62 -14.31 20.03
CA GLN A 67 7.14 -15.68 20.04
C GLN A 67 7.59 -16.18 18.65
N GLY A 68 7.38 -15.38 17.59
CA GLY A 68 7.75 -15.75 16.22
C GLY A 68 6.80 -16.74 15.55
N ASN A 69 5.69 -17.12 16.19
CA ASN A 69 4.66 -17.95 15.57
C ASN A 69 3.70 -17.07 14.76
N LYS A 70 3.52 -17.40 13.47
CA LYS A 70 2.64 -16.68 12.53
C LYS A 70 1.24 -17.28 12.41
N GLU A 71 0.96 -18.37 13.13
CA GLU A 71 -0.34 -19.01 13.13
C GLU A 71 -1.37 -18.14 13.85
N ILE A 72 -2.54 -17.95 13.22
CA ILE A 72 -3.68 -17.22 13.78
C ILE A 72 -4.52 -18.24 14.57
N PRO A 73 -4.99 -17.95 15.80
CA PRO A 73 -5.82 -18.90 16.54
C PRO A 73 -7.16 -19.12 15.83
N ASP A 74 -7.56 -20.38 15.66
CA ASP A 74 -8.84 -20.75 15.02
C ASP A 74 -10.05 -20.12 15.73
N ASN A 75 -9.95 -19.88 17.04
CA ASN A 75 -11.01 -19.30 17.86
C ASN A 75 -11.23 -17.78 17.66
N ILE A 76 -10.30 -17.09 16.98
CA ILE A 76 -10.43 -15.67 16.58
C ILE A 76 -10.85 -15.57 15.10
N THR A 77 -10.95 -16.71 14.40
CA THR A 77 -11.58 -16.72 13.08
C THR A 77 -13.09 -16.61 13.29
N PRO A 78 -13.77 -15.58 12.78
CA PRO A 78 -15.22 -15.63 12.71
C PRO A 78 -15.59 -16.90 11.94
N MET A 79 -16.45 -17.76 12.51
CA MET A 79 -16.89 -19.05 11.91
C MET A 79 -17.42 -18.93 10.47
N THR A 80 -17.68 -17.70 10.01
CA THR A 80 -18.18 -17.34 8.68
C THR A 80 -17.10 -16.87 7.70
N THR A 81 -15.86 -16.60 8.14
CA THR A 81 -14.82 -16.09 7.24
C THR A 81 -13.57 -16.95 7.32
N THR A 82 -13.45 -17.90 6.39
CA THR A 82 -12.15 -18.39 5.93
C THR A 82 -11.39 -17.19 5.38
N TYR A 83 -10.58 -16.53 6.20
CA TYR A 83 -9.69 -15.48 5.68
C TYR A 83 -8.53 -16.15 4.94
N PRO A 84 -8.16 -15.64 3.74
CA PRO A 84 -8.65 -14.42 3.14
C PRO A 84 -9.65 -14.73 2.03
N SER A 85 -10.95 -14.76 2.34
CA SER A 85 -11.95 -14.38 1.34
C SER A 85 -11.92 -12.85 1.21
N LEU A 86 -10.81 -12.34 0.68
CA LEU A 86 -10.74 -11.01 0.12
C LEU A 86 -11.88 -10.93 -0.90
N HIS A 87 -12.84 -10.02 -0.70
CA HIS A 87 -13.89 -9.77 -1.68
C HIS A 87 -13.20 -9.31 -2.96
N ARG A 88 -12.98 -10.27 -3.86
CA ARG A 88 -12.28 -10.03 -5.10
C ARG A 88 -13.35 -9.67 -6.10
N ASP A 89 -13.50 -8.37 -6.32
CA ASP A 89 -14.40 -7.84 -7.33
C ASP A 89 -13.84 -8.13 -8.72
N HIS A 90 -14.05 -9.36 -9.18
CA HIS A 90 -13.63 -9.83 -10.50
C HIS A 90 -14.19 -8.91 -11.60
N GLY A 91 -15.39 -8.35 -11.40
CA GLY A 91 -15.98 -7.37 -12.31
C GLY A 91 -15.23 -6.04 -12.39
N VAL A 92 -14.73 -5.53 -11.26
CA VAL A 92 -13.91 -4.29 -11.23
C VAL A 92 -12.54 -4.57 -11.86
N ALA A 93 -11.94 -5.72 -11.55
CA ALA A 93 -10.65 -6.13 -12.11
C ALA A 93 -10.69 -6.27 -13.64
N VAL A 94 -11.74 -6.88 -14.20
CA VAL A 94 -11.88 -7.06 -15.66
C VAL A 94 -12.10 -5.72 -16.37
N ARG A 95 -13.00 -4.86 -15.85
CA ARG A 95 -13.24 -3.54 -16.43
C ARG A 95 -11.98 -2.67 -16.40
N GLY A 96 -11.25 -2.75 -15.30
CA GLY A 96 -9.96 -2.12 -15.12
C GLY A 96 -8.90 -2.57 -16.13
N GLY A 97 -8.74 -3.88 -16.28
CA GLY A 97 -7.81 -4.47 -17.23
C GLY A 97 -8.12 -4.08 -18.68
N ILE A 98 -9.39 -4.12 -19.09
CA ILE A 98 -9.82 -3.72 -20.43
C ILE A 98 -9.51 -2.24 -20.69
N SER A 99 -9.78 -1.37 -19.73
CA SER A 99 -9.46 0.06 -19.81
C SER A 99 -7.97 0.30 -20.01
N ALA A 100 -7.11 -0.35 -19.20
CA ALA A 100 -5.66 -0.22 -19.31
C ALA A 100 -5.12 -0.71 -20.66
N VAL A 101 -5.65 -1.82 -21.18
CA VAL A 101 -5.31 -2.35 -22.50
C VAL A 101 -5.69 -1.35 -23.59
N LEU A 102 -6.92 -0.84 -23.59
CA LEU A 102 -7.39 0.12 -24.59
C LEU A 102 -6.57 1.42 -24.57
N ILE A 103 -6.32 2.00 -23.40
CA ILE A 103 -5.46 3.20 -23.28
C ILE A 103 -4.08 2.91 -23.88
N THR A 104 -3.47 1.78 -23.52
CA THR A 104 -2.11 1.45 -23.96
C THR A 104 -2.03 1.32 -25.49
N PHE A 105 -3.00 0.63 -26.11
CA PHE A 105 -3.08 0.51 -27.56
C PHE A 105 -3.30 1.86 -28.24
N ILE A 106 -4.19 2.69 -27.73
CA ILE A 106 -4.48 4.01 -28.31
C ILE A 106 -3.24 4.91 -28.23
N VAL A 107 -2.60 5.02 -27.06
CA VAL A 107 -1.44 5.90 -26.90
C VAL A 107 -0.26 5.40 -27.72
N THR A 108 -0.03 4.08 -27.77
CA THR A 108 1.03 3.50 -28.60
C THR A 108 0.75 3.69 -30.08
N GLY A 109 -0.51 3.55 -30.52
CA GLY A 109 -0.92 3.83 -31.90
C GLY A 109 -0.69 5.29 -32.28
N VAL A 110 -1.08 6.23 -31.43
CA VAL A 110 -0.81 7.67 -31.61
C VAL A 110 0.69 7.93 -31.67
N TRP A 111 1.49 7.28 -30.81
CA TRP A 111 2.95 7.42 -30.83
C TRP A 111 3.55 6.96 -32.17
N ILE A 112 3.19 5.76 -32.64
CA ILE A 112 3.69 5.21 -33.91
C ILE A 112 3.30 6.12 -35.07
N LEU A 113 2.05 6.60 -35.11
CA LEU A 113 1.58 7.51 -36.17
C LEU A 113 2.23 8.89 -36.12
N SER A 114 2.51 9.41 -34.92
CA SER A 114 3.15 10.71 -34.74
C SER A 114 4.62 10.76 -35.19
N GLY A 115 5.28 9.59 -35.30
CA GLY A 115 6.71 9.51 -35.62
C GLY A 115 7.64 10.16 -34.59
N TRP A 116 7.11 10.55 -33.41
CA TRP A 116 7.87 11.32 -32.44
C TRP A 116 8.82 10.41 -31.66
N LYS A 117 10.14 10.64 -31.77
CA LYS A 117 11.17 9.85 -31.06
C LYS A 117 10.96 9.73 -29.54
N ALA A 118 10.38 10.74 -28.89
CA ALA A 118 10.16 10.75 -27.44
C ALA A 118 8.76 10.27 -26.99
N GLY A 119 7.91 9.80 -27.90
CA GLY A 119 6.53 9.43 -27.55
C GLY A 119 6.41 8.19 -26.64
N PHE A 120 7.48 7.43 -26.41
CA PHE A 120 7.50 6.37 -25.40
C PHE A 120 7.21 6.91 -23.98
N MET A 121 7.61 8.16 -23.68
CA MET A 121 7.30 8.80 -22.40
C MET A 121 5.80 9.10 -22.26
N MET A 122 5.14 9.49 -23.35
CA MET A 122 3.68 9.68 -23.35
C MET A 122 2.94 8.36 -23.13
N ALA A 123 3.40 7.28 -23.77
CA ALA A 123 2.85 5.93 -23.58
C ALA A 123 2.95 5.46 -22.13
N GLN A 124 4.10 5.67 -21.49
CA GLN A 124 4.31 5.33 -20.09
C GLN A 124 3.38 6.12 -19.16
N ILE A 125 3.31 7.45 -19.31
CA ILE A 125 2.43 8.30 -18.49
C ILE A 125 0.97 7.87 -18.66
N GLY A 126 0.52 7.61 -19.89
CA GLY A 126 -0.83 7.12 -20.18
C GLY A 126 -1.13 5.77 -19.53
N ALA A 127 -0.23 4.80 -19.66
CA ALA A 127 -0.41 3.47 -19.07
C ALA A 127 -0.45 3.52 -17.54
N VAL A 128 0.48 4.25 -16.90
CA VAL A 128 0.53 4.36 -15.44
C VAL A 128 -0.71 5.06 -14.90
N THR A 129 -1.16 6.15 -15.53
CA THR A 129 -2.37 6.87 -15.10
C THR A 129 -3.63 5.99 -15.21
N ALA A 130 -3.77 5.20 -16.29
CA ALA A 130 -4.87 4.24 -16.41
C ALA A 130 -4.84 3.14 -15.33
N CYS A 131 -3.65 2.63 -15.00
CA CYS A 131 -3.48 1.67 -13.92
C CYS A 131 -3.84 2.26 -12.54
N ILE A 132 -3.41 3.49 -12.25
CA ILE A 132 -3.71 4.19 -10.99
C ILE A 132 -5.23 4.42 -10.85
N LEU A 133 -5.88 4.90 -11.92
CA LEU A 133 -7.33 5.11 -11.95
C LEU A 133 -8.12 3.82 -11.73
N THR A 134 -7.56 2.70 -12.18
CA THR A 134 -8.18 1.38 -12.06
C THR A 134 -7.98 0.76 -10.68
N ALA A 135 -6.81 0.95 -10.08
CA ALA A 135 -6.41 0.24 -8.86
C ALA A 135 -6.85 0.92 -7.56
N LEU A 136 -7.26 2.19 -7.61
CA LEU A 136 -7.56 3.00 -6.42
C LEU A 136 -9.00 3.52 -6.44
N ASP A 137 -9.72 3.35 -5.32
CA ASP A 137 -11.08 3.91 -5.15
C ASP A 137 -11.08 5.45 -5.14
N ASN A 138 -10.02 6.06 -4.62
CA ASN A 138 -9.77 7.51 -4.69
C ASN A 138 -8.43 7.79 -5.40
N PRO A 139 -8.43 7.94 -6.73
CA PRO A 139 -7.21 8.06 -7.52
C PRO A 139 -6.61 9.48 -7.54
N VAL A 140 -7.39 10.50 -7.14
CA VAL A 140 -7.00 11.92 -7.22
C VAL A 140 -5.69 12.26 -6.48
N PRO A 141 -5.47 11.87 -5.21
CA PRO A 141 -4.26 12.24 -4.49
C PRO A 141 -3.00 11.61 -5.11
N VAL A 142 -3.07 10.34 -5.50
CA VAL A 142 -1.93 9.62 -6.11
C VAL A 142 -1.62 10.17 -7.51
N LEU A 143 -2.66 10.46 -8.30
CA LEU A 143 -2.49 11.06 -9.62
C LEU A 143 -1.83 12.45 -9.53
N ARG A 144 -2.21 13.27 -8.55
CA ARG A 144 -1.60 14.57 -8.34
C ARG A 144 -0.11 14.45 -7.98
N ILE A 145 0.25 13.52 -7.09
CA ILE A 145 1.65 13.22 -6.77
C ILE A 145 2.39 12.77 -8.03
N PHE A 146 1.79 11.90 -8.84
CA PHE A 146 2.39 11.41 -10.08
C PHE A 146 2.66 12.54 -11.08
N ILE A 147 1.70 13.44 -11.30
CA ILE A 147 1.85 14.57 -12.24
C ILE A 147 2.93 15.53 -11.75
N TRP A 148 2.87 15.98 -10.49
CA TRP A 148 3.87 16.90 -9.93
C TRP A 148 5.26 16.26 -9.84
N GLY A 149 5.33 14.98 -9.49
CA GLY A 149 6.56 14.21 -9.51
C GLY A 149 7.14 14.05 -10.92
N SER A 150 6.29 13.86 -11.93
CA SER A 150 6.71 13.80 -13.35
C SER A 150 7.27 15.15 -13.82
N VAL A 151 6.63 16.27 -13.46
CA VAL A 151 7.12 17.62 -13.78
C VAL A 151 8.47 17.88 -13.09
N ALA A 152 8.59 17.55 -11.79
CA ALA A 152 9.84 17.69 -11.06
C ALA A 152 10.96 16.81 -11.65
N SER A 153 10.62 15.59 -12.09
CA SER A 153 11.55 14.70 -12.79
C SER A 153 12.01 15.29 -14.12
N ALA A 154 11.10 15.88 -14.90
CA ALA A 154 11.44 16.52 -16.16
C ALA A 154 12.43 17.67 -15.98
N VAL A 155 12.26 18.47 -14.91
CA VAL A 155 13.21 19.54 -14.54
C VAL A 155 14.57 18.95 -14.15
N LEU A 156 14.58 17.88 -13.35
CA LEU A 156 15.83 17.18 -13.00
C LEU A 156 16.53 16.63 -14.25
N VAL A 157 15.81 15.94 -15.13
CA VAL A 157 16.34 15.40 -16.39
C VAL A 157 16.95 16.53 -17.23
N PHE A 158 16.29 17.69 -17.31
CA PHE A 158 16.82 18.85 -18.02
C PHE A 158 18.16 19.33 -17.42
N ILE A 159 18.24 19.47 -16.09
CA ILE A 159 19.48 19.87 -15.39
C ILE A 159 20.59 18.85 -15.64
N TYR A 160 20.29 17.55 -15.54
CA TYR A 160 21.28 16.49 -15.74
C TYR A 160 21.73 16.41 -17.20
N ALA A 161 20.81 16.43 -18.15
CA ALA A 161 21.11 16.29 -19.58
C ALA A 161 21.88 17.49 -20.16
N PHE A 162 21.54 18.72 -19.76
CA PHE A 162 22.16 19.93 -20.32
C PHE A 162 23.24 20.56 -19.44
N GLY A 163 23.18 20.36 -18.12
CA GLY A 163 24.16 20.93 -17.19
C GLY A 163 25.30 19.96 -16.88
N ILE A 164 24.95 18.73 -16.48
CA ILE A 164 25.93 17.81 -15.88
C ILE A 164 26.56 16.91 -16.93
N PHE A 165 25.76 16.23 -17.75
CA PHE A 165 26.24 15.24 -18.73
C PHE A 165 27.24 15.78 -19.76
N PRO A 166 27.19 17.04 -20.22
CA PRO A 166 28.22 17.57 -21.11
C PRO A 166 29.63 17.59 -20.49
N HIS A 167 29.73 17.56 -19.16
CA HIS A 167 30.99 17.56 -18.42
C HIS A 167 31.43 16.15 -17.98
N VAL A 168 30.56 15.14 -18.14
CA VAL A 168 30.83 13.76 -17.75
C VAL A 168 31.47 13.05 -18.92
N THR A 169 32.72 12.64 -18.76
CA THR A 169 33.51 12.01 -19.84
C THR A 169 33.81 10.54 -19.57
N THR A 170 33.78 10.14 -18.30
CA THR A 170 34.14 8.79 -17.87
C THR A 170 32.99 8.06 -17.20
N PHE A 171 32.94 6.73 -17.32
CA PHE A 171 31.88 5.90 -16.72
C PHE A 171 31.77 6.05 -15.19
N TRP A 172 32.89 6.17 -14.48
CA TRP A 172 32.87 6.31 -13.03
C TRP A 172 32.26 7.66 -12.58
N GLU A 173 32.48 8.73 -13.35
CA GLU A 173 31.93 10.06 -13.11
C GLU A 173 30.41 10.05 -13.23
N LEU A 174 29.87 9.30 -14.20
CA LEU A 174 28.43 9.09 -14.34
C LEU A 174 27.84 8.45 -13.08
N GLY A 175 28.50 7.41 -12.55
CA GLY A 175 28.09 6.76 -11.31
C GLY A 175 28.06 7.73 -10.13
N LEU A 176 29.11 8.55 -9.99
CA LEU A 176 29.22 9.52 -8.90
C LEU A 176 28.17 10.63 -8.99
N VAL A 177 27.89 11.11 -10.20
CA VAL A 177 26.87 12.14 -10.47
C VAL A 177 25.45 11.64 -10.19
N LEU A 178 25.15 10.37 -10.51
CA LEU A 178 23.82 9.80 -10.30
C LEU A 178 23.56 9.40 -8.85
N LEU A 179 24.62 9.02 -8.12
CA LEU A 179 24.55 8.57 -6.73
C LEU A 179 23.77 9.52 -5.80
N PRO A 180 24.03 10.84 -5.73
CA PRO A 180 23.29 11.74 -4.83
C PRO A 180 21.79 11.79 -5.16
N MET A 181 21.41 11.75 -6.44
CA MET A 181 20.01 11.72 -6.83
C MET A 181 19.33 10.43 -6.37
N PHE A 182 19.97 9.29 -6.61
CA PHE A 182 19.41 8.00 -6.18
C PHE A 182 19.35 7.88 -4.67
N LEU A 183 20.37 8.33 -3.93
CA LEU A 183 20.32 8.35 -2.47
C LEU A 183 19.16 9.20 -1.97
N PHE A 184 18.93 10.37 -2.57
CA PHE A 184 17.79 11.20 -2.21
C PHE A 184 16.45 10.50 -2.50
N ALA A 185 16.28 9.92 -3.68
CA ALA A 185 15.07 9.19 -4.06
C ALA A 185 14.81 7.98 -3.14
N VAL A 186 15.83 7.17 -2.87
CA VAL A 186 15.74 5.99 -2.00
C VAL A 186 15.49 6.40 -0.54
N SER A 187 16.11 7.49 -0.07
CA SER A 187 15.84 8.03 1.27
C SER A 187 14.38 8.47 1.42
N MET A 188 13.77 9.04 0.39
CA MET A 188 12.33 9.34 0.40
C MET A 188 11.48 8.06 0.43
N MET A 189 11.94 7.00 -0.23
CA MET A 189 11.26 5.69 -0.23
C MET A 189 11.29 4.98 1.12
N ALA A 190 12.29 5.25 1.95
CA ALA A 190 12.36 4.70 3.30
C ALA A 190 11.21 5.18 4.22
N ASN A 191 10.58 6.32 3.88
CA ASN A 191 9.44 6.85 4.62
C ASN A 191 8.13 6.52 3.89
N GLN A 192 7.22 5.79 4.55
CA GLN A 192 5.99 5.29 3.94
C GLN A 192 5.07 6.40 3.39
N ALA A 193 5.12 7.61 3.96
CA ALA A 193 4.36 8.75 3.45
C ALA A 193 4.93 9.34 2.14
N LEU A 194 6.26 9.31 1.97
CA LEU A 194 6.95 9.90 0.82
C LEU A 194 7.32 8.86 -0.26
N MET A 195 7.13 7.57 0.03
CA MET A 195 7.41 6.47 -0.88
C MET A 195 6.92 6.67 -2.32
N PRO A 196 5.64 7.02 -2.59
CA PRO A 196 5.18 7.21 -3.96
C PRO A 196 5.88 8.38 -4.66
N VAL A 197 6.26 9.43 -3.93
CA VAL A 197 7.00 10.57 -4.50
C VAL A 197 8.40 10.14 -4.93
N GLY A 198 9.12 9.42 -4.05
CA GLY A 198 10.46 8.91 -4.33
C GLY A 198 10.49 7.95 -5.52
N MET A 199 9.51 7.04 -5.61
CA MET A 199 9.38 6.12 -6.74
C MET A 199 9.17 6.86 -8.07
N VAL A 200 8.22 7.80 -8.11
CA VAL A 200 7.91 8.55 -9.33
C VAL A 200 9.12 9.37 -9.78
N LEU A 201 9.79 10.07 -8.85
CA LEU A 201 11.00 10.83 -9.14
C LEU A 201 12.11 9.94 -9.71
N GLY A 202 12.42 8.83 -9.05
CA GLY A 202 13.50 7.94 -9.47
C GLY A 202 13.23 7.30 -10.84
N ILE A 203 12.03 6.72 -11.02
CA ILE A 203 11.65 6.03 -12.26
C ILE A 203 11.60 7.00 -13.42
N ASN A 204 10.88 8.12 -13.29
CA ASN A 204 10.70 9.07 -14.40
C ASN A 204 12.00 9.78 -14.76
N THR A 205 12.86 10.09 -13.78
CA THR A 205 14.17 10.69 -14.06
C THR A 205 15.07 9.74 -14.82
N MET A 206 15.15 8.47 -14.41
CA MET A 206 15.95 7.47 -15.14
C MET A 206 15.43 7.21 -16.55
N MET A 207 14.12 7.07 -16.68
CA MET A 207 13.50 6.86 -17.98
C MET A 207 13.69 8.09 -18.89
N GLY A 208 13.64 9.29 -18.30
CA GLY A 208 13.88 10.57 -18.95
C GLY A 208 15.30 10.74 -19.49
N LEU A 209 16.30 10.35 -18.69
CA LEU A 209 17.71 10.40 -19.10
C LEU A 209 18.03 9.39 -20.20
N ASN A 210 17.23 8.32 -20.32
CA ASN A 210 17.33 7.30 -21.37
C ASN A 210 18.77 6.80 -21.59
N LEU A 211 19.52 6.60 -20.49
CA LEU A 211 20.91 6.18 -20.53
C LEU A 211 21.04 4.81 -21.19
N HIS A 212 21.63 4.78 -22.38
CA HIS A 212 21.94 3.56 -23.11
C HIS A 212 23.42 3.55 -23.50
N ASN A 213 24.08 2.40 -23.30
CA ASN A 213 25.41 2.17 -23.85
C ASN A 213 25.24 1.43 -25.18
N ALA A 214 25.28 2.17 -26.28
CA ALA A 214 25.21 1.59 -27.62
C ALA A 214 26.61 1.17 -28.07
N TYR A 215 26.93 -0.11 -27.88
CA TYR A 215 28.09 -0.71 -28.54
C TYR A 215 27.74 -0.94 -30.01
N SER A 216 28.19 -0.04 -30.88
CA SER A 216 28.02 -0.18 -32.33
C SER A 216 29.28 -0.85 -32.89
N MET A 217 29.14 -2.09 -33.36
CA MET A 217 30.22 -2.83 -34.00
C MET A 217 29.99 -2.74 -35.51
N ASP A 218 30.59 -1.73 -36.13
CA ASP A 218 30.51 -1.56 -37.58
C ASP A 218 31.48 -2.53 -38.25
N ALA A 219 30.95 -3.57 -38.88
CA ALA A 219 31.74 -4.63 -39.51
C ALA A 219 32.05 -4.33 -40.98
N VAL A 220 31.57 -3.23 -41.56
CA VAL A 220 31.80 -2.90 -42.97
C VAL A 220 32.02 -1.39 -43.14
N SER A 221 33.25 -1.04 -43.52
CA SER A 221 33.64 0.29 -44.02
C SER A 221 33.13 0.55 -45.44
#